data_AF-A0A5B8M681-F1
#
_entry.id   AF-A0A5B8M681-F1
#
_cell.length_a   1.000
_cell.length_b   1.000
_cell.length_c   1.000
_cell.angle_alpha   90.00
_cell.angle_beta   90.00
_cell.angle_gamma   90.00
#
_symmetry.space_group_name_H-M   'P 1'
#
loop_
_entity.id
_entity.type
_entity.pdbx_description
1 polymer ?
#
loop_
_entity_poly.entity_id
_entity_poly.type
_entity_poly.pdbx_seq_one_letter_code
_entity_poly.pdbx_strand_id
1 'polypeptide(L)'
;MSDIVNASTGELITPGAQAEVEGMLAVPPGFYGSPLGAGEIADMIDAAGELVAHIGRVVTLLYEQRHRAEETYQAKVAEYMVMHAKDGAVLARQFALFKTQQELLDLNLAKEKLRYAEEMQKAVHDRSIGLMAISKRLVQ
;
A
#
# COMPACT_ATOMS: atom_id res chain seq x y z
N MET A 1 -10.11 11.46 -3.78
CA MET A 1 -10.05 11.97 -2.38
C MET A 1 -8.65 12.52 -2.17
N SER A 2 -8.51 13.70 -1.57
CA SER A 2 -7.19 14.26 -1.20
C SER A 2 -6.74 13.68 0.13
N ASP A 3 -5.47 13.33 0.24
CA ASP A 3 -4.86 12.83 1.48
C ASP A 3 -5.01 13.84 2.63
N ILE A 4 -5.53 13.39 3.77
CA ILE A 4 -5.62 14.22 4.99
C ILE A 4 -4.41 13.90 5.87
N VAL A 5 -3.57 14.89 6.14
CA VAL A 5 -2.35 14.75 6.95
C VAL A 5 -2.56 15.37 8.34
N ASN A 6 -2.15 14.67 9.38
CA ASN A 6 -2.03 15.24 10.71
C ASN A 6 -0.87 16.24 10.70
N ALA A 7 -1.18 17.53 10.80
CA ALA A 7 -0.19 18.60 10.76
C ALA A 7 0.85 18.55 11.90
N SER A 8 0.56 17.82 12.99
CA SER A 8 1.46 17.68 14.14
C SER A 8 2.39 16.46 14.08
N THR A 9 1.96 15.37 13.42
CA THR A 9 2.72 14.11 13.36
C THR A 9 3.22 13.75 11.96
N GLY A 10 2.67 14.38 10.91
CA GLY A 10 2.94 14.02 9.51
C GLY A 10 2.30 12.70 9.08
N GLU A 11 1.45 12.11 9.92
CA GLU A 11 0.77 10.84 9.65
C GLU A 11 -0.50 11.07 8.83
N LEU A 12 -0.85 10.09 7.98
CA LEU A 12 -2.06 10.12 7.17
C LEU A 12 -3.28 9.75 8.02
N ILE A 13 -4.26 10.64 8.10
CA ILE A 13 -5.55 10.46 8.79
C ILE A 13 -6.57 9.79 7.84
N THR A 14 -6.52 10.13 6.55
CA THR A 14 -7.39 9.53 5.53
C THR A 14 -6.59 9.39 4.25
N PRO A 15 -5.94 8.24 4.03
CA PRO A 15 -5.12 8.04 2.85
C PRO A 15 -5.99 7.67 1.64
N GLY A 16 -5.81 8.38 0.52
CA GLY A 16 -6.25 7.95 -0.82
C GLY A 16 -5.47 6.73 -1.33
N ALA A 17 -4.46 6.28 -0.58
CA ALA A 17 -3.62 5.12 -0.88
C ALA A 17 -4.43 3.87 -1.24
N GLN A 18 -5.54 3.60 -0.55
CA GLN A 18 -6.37 2.43 -0.85
C GLN A 18 -6.92 2.49 -2.27
N ALA A 19 -7.52 3.61 -2.68
CA ALA A 19 -8.11 3.77 -4.01
C ALA A 19 -7.06 3.72 -5.12
N GLU A 20 -5.86 4.26 -4.86
CA GLU A 20 -4.74 4.16 -5.80
C GLU A 20 -4.23 2.73 -5.95
N VAL A 21 -4.06 2.00 -4.84
CA VAL A 21 -3.65 0.59 -4.86
C VAL A 21 -4.70 -0.28 -5.54
N GLU A 22 -5.99 -0.09 -5.24
CA GLU A 22 -7.09 -0.76 -5.93
C GLU A 22 -7.06 -0.51 -7.45
N GLY A 23 -6.76 0.74 -7.86
CA GLY A 23 -6.57 1.10 -9.27
C GLY A 23 -5.33 0.44 -9.91
N MET A 24 -4.19 0.39 -9.21
CA MET A 24 -2.96 -0.25 -9.69
C MET A 24 -3.11 -1.77 -9.83
N LEU A 25 -3.88 -2.38 -8.92
CA LEU A 25 -4.20 -3.80 -8.95
C LEU A 25 -5.30 -4.13 -9.97
N ALA A 26 -6.01 -3.13 -10.48
CA ALA A 26 -7.11 -3.28 -11.43
C ALA A 26 -8.14 -4.32 -10.99
N VAL A 27 -8.52 -4.30 -9.70
CA VAL A 27 -9.44 -5.29 -9.13
C VAL A 27 -10.78 -5.25 -9.88
N PRO A 28 -11.27 -6.39 -10.41
CA PRO A 28 -12.53 -6.43 -11.15
C PRO A 28 -13.70 -5.93 -10.28
N PRO A 29 -14.63 -5.13 -10.85
CA PRO A 29 -15.83 -4.73 -10.15
C PRO A 29 -16.61 -5.96 -9.66
N GLY A 30 -17.03 -5.95 -8.39
CA GLY A 30 -17.80 -7.06 -7.81
C GLY A 30 -16.97 -8.30 -7.43
N PHE A 31 -15.64 -8.26 -7.53
CA PHE A 31 -14.75 -9.38 -7.12
C PHE A 31 -15.01 -9.87 -5.68
N TYR A 32 -15.34 -8.96 -4.77
CA TYR A 32 -15.65 -9.29 -3.38
C TYR A 32 -17.14 -9.59 -3.13
N GLY A 33 -18.00 -9.48 -4.14
CA GLY A 33 -19.44 -9.79 -4.06
C GLY A 33 -19.72 -11.29 -3.97
N SER A 34 -20.95 -11.68 -3.64
CA SER A 34 -21.34 -13.10 -3.59
C SER A 34 -21.48 -13.68 -5.00
N PRO A 35 -20.83 -14.81 -5.33
CA PRO A 35 -21.03 -15.47 -6.61
C PRO A 35 -22.43 -16.07 -6.68
N LEU A 36 -23.09 -15.97 -7.83
CA LEU A 36 -24.50 -16.37 -8.01
C LEU A 36 -24.65 -17.76 -8.65
N GLY A 37 -23.56 -18.37 -9.16
CA GLY A 37 -23.62 -19.70 -9.77
C GLY A 37 -22.26 -20.37 -10.02
N ALA A 38 -22.30 -21.66 -10.39
CA ALA A 38 -21.09 -22.47 -10.59
C ALA A 38 -20.17 -21.97 -11.72
N GLY A 39 -20.74 -21.40 -12.79
CA GLY A 39 -19.96 -20.79 -13.87
C GLY A 39 -19.20 -19.54 -13.39
N GLU A 40 -19.87 -18.64 -12.68
CA GLU A 40 -19.23 -17.44 -12.12
C GLU A 40 -18.14 -17.78 -11.09
N ILE A 41 -18.28 -18.87 -10.34
CA ILE A 41 -17.24 -19.33 -9.41
C ILE A 41 -15.96 -19.71 -10.15
N ALA A 42 -16.07 -20.38 -11.30
CA ALA A 42 -14.90 -20.76 -12.10
C ALA A 42 -14.19 -19.50 -12.65
N ASP A 43 -14.96 -18.58 -13.24
CA ASP A 43 -14.43 -17.32 -13.76
C ASP A 43 -13.75 -16.48 -12.65
N MET A 44 -14.32 -16.45 -11.45
CA MET A 44 -13.74 -15.75 -10.30
C MET A 44 -12.46 -16.43 -9.77
N ILE A 45 -12.34 -17.75 -9.86
CA ILE A 45 -11.12 -18.48 -9.48
C ILE A 45 -9.99 -18.13 -10.45
N ASP A 46 -10.26 -18.14 -11.75
CA ASP A 46 -9.28 -17.79 -12.78
C ASP A 46 -8.85 -16.33 -12.65
N ALA A 47 -9.81 -15.41 -12.48
CA ALA A 47 -9.53 -13.99 -12.23
C ALA A 47 -8.71 -13.79 -10.95
N ALA A 48 -8.98 -14.55 -9.88
CA ALA A 48 -8.19 -14.50 -8.65
C ALA A 48 -6.74 -14.97 -8.88
N GLY A 49 -6.53 -16.01 -9.70
CA GLY A 49 -5.21 -16.50 -10.06
C GLY A 49 -4.37 -15.46 -10.79
N GLU A 50 -4.95 -14.81 -11.80
CA GLU A 50 -4.30 -13.71 -12.54
C GLU A 50 -4.01 -12.52 -11.62
N LEU A 51 -4.96 -12.16 -10.76
CA LEU A 51 -4.82 -11.05 -9.83
C LEU A 51 -3.71 -11.31 -8.81
N VAL A 52 -3.55 -12.54 -8.28
CA VAL A 52 -2.45 -12.90 -7.37
C VAL A 52 -1.08 -12.70 -8.04
N ALA A 53 -0.94 -13.12 -9.29
CA ALA A 53 0.31 -12.94 -10.05
C ALA A 53 0.61 -11.45 -10.29
N HIS A 54 -0.42 -10.66 -10.58
CA HIS A 54 -0.28 -9.22 -10.78
C HIS A 54 0.05 -8.48 -9.47
N ILE A 55 -0.58 -8.86 -8.35
CA ILE A 55 -0.31 -8.31 -7.02
C ILE A 55 1.17 -8.42 -6.66
N GLY A 56 1.82 -9.56 -6.93
CA GLY A 56 3.25 -9.72 -6.64
C GLY A 56 4.14 -8.69 -7.34
N ARG A 57 3.80 -8.33 -8.59
CA ARG A 57 4.53 -7.28 -9.35
C ARG A 57 4.30 -5.90 -8.75
N VAL A 58 3.06 -5.59 -8.38
CA VAL A 58 2.70 -4.31 -7.77
C VAL A 58 3.34 -4.15 -6.39
N VAL A 59 3.32 -5.20 -5.55
CA VAL A 59 4.00 -5.21 -4.24
C VAL A 59 5.50 -4.94 -4.42
N THR A 60 6.16 -5.59 -5.38
CA THR A 60 7.59 -5.35 -5.66
C THR A 60 7.85 -3.88 -6.03
N LEU A 61 7.03 -3.31 -6.91
CA LEU A 61 7.13 -1.92 -7.32
C LEU A 61 6.88 -0.94 -6.15
N LEU A 62 5.92 -1.24 -5.28
CA LEU A 62 5.65 -0.44 -4.08
C LEU A 62 6.79 -0.54 -3.05
N TYR A 63 7.44 -1.70 -2.91
CA TYR A 63 8.65 -1.85 -2.10
C TYR A 63 9.79 -0.95 -2.61
N GLU A 64 10.01 -0.91 -3.92
CA GLU A 64 11.00 -0.02 -4.53
C GLU A 64 10.66 1.46 -4.31
N GLN A 65 9.38 1.84 -4.47
CA GLN A 65 8.93 3.21 -4.20
C GLN A 65 9.15 3.61 -2.74
N ARG A 66 8.80 2.72 -1.80
CA ARG A 66 9.05 2.93 -0.37
C ARG A 66 10.54 3.14 -0.10
N HIS A 67 11.39 2.30 -0.69
CA HIS A 67 12.82 2.40 -0.49
C HIS A 67 13.39 3.72 -1.01
N ARG A 68 13.01 4.15 -2.22
CA ARG A 68 13.42 5.46 -2.77
C ARG A 68 12.93 6.63 -1.90
N ALA A 69 11.71 6.57 -1.38
CA ALA A 69 11.18 7.60 -0.48
C ALA A 69 11.99 7.64 0.82
N GLU A 70 12.36 6.47 1.35
CA GLU A 70 13.20 6.35 2.55
C GLU A 70 14.60 6.91 2.33
N GLU A 71 15.27 6.57 1.24
CA GLU A 71 16.57 7.12 0.86
C GLU A 71 16.51 8.65 0.73
N THR A 72 15.47 9.16 0.09
CA THR A 72 15.27 10.61 -0.08
C THR A 72 15.11 11.31 1.27
N TYR A 73 14.28 10.76 2.15
CA TYR A 73 14.10 11.26 3.50
C TYR A 73 15.42 11.25 4.28
N GLN A 74 16.15 10.13 4.28
CA GLN A 74 17.44 10.00 4.97
C GLN A 74 18.52 10.95 4.43
N ALA A 75 18.60 11.12 3.11
CA ALA A 75 19.52 12.07 2.48
C ALA A 75 19.25 13.50 2.94
N LYS A 76 17.98 13.92 3.01
CA LYS A 76 17.59 15.23 3.52
C LYS A 76 17.92 15.41 4.99
N VAL A 77 17.72 14.37 5.80
CA VAL A 77 18.17 14.34 7.21
C VAL A 77 19.67 14.57 7.30
N ALA A 78 20.46 13.84 6.52
CA ALA A 78 21.92 13.92 6.55
C ALA A 78 22.45 15.29 6.10
N GLU A 79 21.95 15.85 4.99
CA GLU A 79 22.32 17.19 4.49
C GLU A 79 22.15 18.26 5.59
N TYR A 80 21.06 18.18 6.34
CA TYR A 80 20.75 19.16 7.37
C TYR A 80 21.64 19.00 8.62
N MET A 81 21.89 17.76 9.04
CA MET A 81 22.80 17.49 10.17
C MET A 81 24.21 18.02 9.91
N VAL A 82 24.69 17.95 8.65
CA VAL A 82 25.99 18.49 8.25
C VAL A 82 26.00 20.03 8.29
N MET A 83 24.96 20.68 7.74
CA MET A 83 24.87 22.16 7.73
C MET A 83 24.82 22.78 9.13
N HIS A 84 24.31 22.03 10.12
CA HIS A 84 24.09 22.51 11.47
C HIS A 84 24.86 21.72 12.54
N ALA A 85 26.05 21.23 12.20
CA ALA A 85 26.86 20.33 13.03
C ALA A 85 27.14 20.84 14.47
N LYS A 86 27.07 22.16 14.72
CA LYS A 86 27.31 22.76 16.05
C LYS A 86 26.09 22.74 16.99
N ASP A 87 24.88 22.59 16.45
CA ASP A 87 23.61 22.69 17.18
C ASP A 87 22.77 21.39 17.08
N GLY A 88 23.44 20.26 16.78
CA GLY A 88 22.85 19.06 16.19
C GLY A 88 21.70 18.39 16.96
N ALA A 89 21.63 18.48 18.29
CA ALA A 89 20.59 17.81 19.08
C ALA A 89 19.26 18.59 19.15
N VAL A 90 19.31 19.93 19.17
CA VAL A 90 18.12 20.79 19.21
C VAL A 90 17.51 20.89 17.80
N LEU A 91 18.37 20.98 16.79
CA LEU A 91 17.94 21.04 15.40
C LEU A 91 17.39 19.72 14.88
N ALA A 92 17.92 18.55 15.26
CA ALA A 92 17.33 17.26 14.90
C ALA A 92 15.87 17.11 15.39
N ARG A 93 15.54 17.69 16.55
CA ARG A 93 14.16 17.70 17.08
C ARG A 93 13.25 18.68 16.35
N GLN A 94 13.76 19.86 15.98
CA GLN A 94 13.02 20.84 15.15
C GLN A 94 12.90 20.38 13.69
N PHE A 95 13.82 19.54 13.22
CA PHE A 95 13.91 19.01 11.87
C PHE A 95 12.77 18.04 11.53
N ALA A 96 12.38 17.18 12.48
CA ALA A 96 11.22 16.29 12.34
C ALA A 96 9.89 17.05 12.09
N LEU A 97 9.83 18.35 12.42
CA LEU A 97 8.59 19.11 12.44
C LEU A 97 8.39 20.07 11.25
N PHE A 98 9.44 20.63 10.63
CA PHE A 98 9.25 21.83 9.79
C PHE A 98 9.68 21.74 8.31
N LYS A 99 10.66 20.90 7.94
CA LYS A 99 11.17 20.87 6.55
C LYS A 99 11.20 19.51 5.87
N THR A 100 11.05 18.40 6.60
CA THR A 100 10.87 17.07 6.01
C THR A 100 9.41 16.63 5.94
N GLN A 101 8.46 17.54 6.16
CA GLN A 101 7.04 17.15 6.19
C GLN A 101 6.60 16.50 4.89
N GLN A 102 7.07 16.98 3.74
CA GLN A 102 6.73 16.38 2.44
C GLN A 102 7.41 15.04 2.23
N GLU A 103 8.71 14.92 2.49
CA GLU A 103 9.44 13.64 2.32
C GLU A 103 8.95 12.58 3.31
N LEU A 104 8.60 12.99 4.54
CA LEU A 104 7.98 12.13 5.54
C LEU A 104 6.56 11.73 5.13
N LEU A 105 5.79 12.65 4.55
CA LEU A 105 4.47 12.37 3.98
C LEU A 105 4.58 11.36 2.84
N ASP A 106 5.50 11.55 1.91
CA ASP A 106 5.72 10.67 0.76
C ASP A 106 6.15 9.27 1.23
N LEU A 107 7.02 9.19 2.24
CA LEU A 107 7.42 7.93 2.87
C LEU A 107 6.23 7.24 3.56
N ASN A 108 5.42 7.99 4.32
CA ASN A 108 4.24 7.45 5.00
C ASN A 108 3.19 6.98 3.99
N LEU A 109 3.00 7.71 2.90
CA LEU A 109 2.10 7.33 1.82
C LEU A 109 2.57 6.06 1.12
N ALA A 110 3.86 5.94 0.82
CA ALA A 110 4.43 4.72 0.25
C ALA A 110 4.29 3.51 1.18
N LYS A 111 4.48 3.70 2.50
CA LYS A 111 4.24 2.66 3.51
C LYS A 111 2.78 2.22 3.54
N GLU A 112 1.85 3.17 3.53
CA GLU A 112 0.41 2.86 3.53
C GLU A 112 -0.01 2.14 2.25
N LYS A 113 0.46 2.58 1.07
CA LYS A 113 0.20 1.86 -0.19
C LYS A 113 0.70 0.41 -0.14
N LEU A 114 1.90 0.20 0.39
CA LEU A 114 2.45 -1.14 0.55
C LEU A 114 1.62 -2.00 1.51
N ARG A 115 1.23 -1.46 2.67
CA ARG A 115 0.36 -2.13 3.64
C ARG A 115 -0.96 -2.57 3.00
N TYR A 116 -1.62 -1.66 2.28
CA TYR A 116 -2.87 -1.99 1.56
C TYR A 116 -2.67 -3.08 0.51
N ALA A 117 -1.58 -3.04 -0.27
CA ALA A 117 -1.31 -4.07 -1.27
C ALA A 117 -1.09 -5.45 -0.64
N GLU A 118 -0.39 -5.53 0.49
CA GLU A 118 -0.18 -6.76 1.27
C GLU A 118 -1.49 -7.30 1.87
N GLU A 119 -2.34 -6.42 2.41
CA GLU A 119 -3.67 -6.78 2.91
C GLU A 119 -4.57 -7.33 1.79
N MET A 120 -4.55 -6.69 0.62
CA MET A 120 -5.30 -7.16 -0.54
C MET A 120 -4.77 -8.48 -1.07
N GLN A 121 -3.45 -8.70 -1.08
CA GLN A 121 -2.85 -9.99 -1.42
C GLN A 121 -3.43 -11.12 -0.57
N LYS A 122 -3.49 -10.91 0.74
CA LYS A 122 -4.05 -11.86 1.69
C LYS A 122 -5.54 -12.08 1.43
N ALA A 123 -6.31 -11.02 1.26
CA ALA A 123 -7.75 -11.11 1.02
C ALA A 123 -8.08 -11.88 -0.27
N VAL A 124 -7.36 -11.62 -1.37
CA VAL A 124 -7.53 -12.33 -2.65
C VAL A 124 -7.15 -13.81 -2.52
N HIS A 125 -6.08 -14.11 -1.80
CA HIS A 125 -5.66 -15.50 -1.55
C HIS A 125 -6.71 -16.27 -0.74
N ASP A 126 -7.16 -15.72 0.39
CA ASP A 126 -8.18 -16.32 1.24
C ASP A 126 -9.50 -16.52 0.46
N ARG A 127 -9.86 -15.54 -0.39
CA ARG A 127 -11.02 -15.63 -1.25
C ARG A 127 -10.91 -16.74 -2.30
N SER A 128 -9.76 -16.86 -2.94
CA SER A 128 -9.49 -17.94 -3.92
C SER A 128 -9.67 -19.31 -3.29
N ILE A 129 -9.11 -19.53 -2.09
CA ILE A 129 -9.27 -20.78 -1.33
C ILE A 129 -10.76 -21.04 -1.02
N GLY A 130 -11.49 -20.01 -0.58
CA GLY A 130 -12.93 -20.10 -0.30
C GLY A 130 -13.74 -20.50 -1.52
N LEU A 131 -13.48 -19.88 -2.68
CA LEU A 131 -14.15 -20.19 -3.94
C LEU A 131 -13.84 -21.61 -4.42
N MET A 132 -12.59 -22.06 -4.32
CA MET A 132 -12.22 -23.45 -4.64
C MET A 132 -12.94 -24.46 -3.75
N ALA A 133 -13.12 -24.16 -2.46
CA ALA A 133 -13.84 -25.02 -1.53
C ALA A 133 -15.35 -25.10 -1.88
N ILE A 134 -15.97 -23.98 -2.26
CA ILE A 134 -17.37 -23.94 -2.70
C ILE A 134 -17.53 -24.71 -4.02
N SER A 135 -16.65 -24.46 -5.00
CA SER A 135 -16.67 -25.14 -6.30
C SER A 135 -16.62 -26.66 -6.13
N LYS A 136 -15.70 -27.17 -5.30
CA LYS A 136 -15.62 -28.61 -4.98
C LYS A 136 -16.91 -29.19 -4.40
N ARG A 137 -17.66 -28.43 -3.60
CA ARG A 137 -18.94 -28.88 -3.01
C ARG A 137 -20.09 -28.88 -4.00
N LEU A 138 -20.05 -28.04 -5.03
CA LEU A 138 -21.10 -27.97 -6.06
C LEU A 138 -20.97 -29.06 -7.14
N VAL A 139 -19.77 -29.61 -7.30
CA VAL A 139 -19.48 -30.68 -8.27
C VAL A 139 -19.67 -32.09 -7.68
N GLN A 140 -19.83 -32.21 -6.36
CA GLN A 140 -20.19 -33.46 -5.66
C GLN A 140 -21.70 -33.70 -5.66
#